data_AF-A0A977PYY2-F1
#
_entry.id   AF-A0A977PYY2-F1
#
_cell.length_a   1.000
_cell.length_b   1.000
_cell.length_c   1.000
_cell.angle_alpha   90.00
_cell.angle_beta   90.00
_cell.angle_gamma   90.00
#
_symmetry.space_group_name_H-M   'P 1'
#
loop_
_entity.id
_entity.type
_entity.pdbx_description
1 polymer ?
#
loop_
_entity_poly.entity_id
_entity_poly.type
_entity_poly.pdbx_seq_one_letter_code
_entity_poly.pdbx_strand_id
1 'polypeptide(L)'
;MTRSPRQAWDIKRFWQTLTYFEAVPFLNCLQRLFFGQSNVPVQPPLKENKMMTTVLVMNANSSVGEKVITHLLNRQFKVRVLGKKLGVAPNNFADPVEVLTVENITPAIFDSVSMVINCSPLSNEWEYQELFNLAQQYLLSPDPTIFDFTQPTDDLKTTWGAVDDVVMGGVSSSQIQLSRDCAIFSGQVSTANNGGFASVRTRNFSPPLNLAHYEGIEIRIKGDGKRYKLITRCEGKWDGLSYCYSFDTLNNTLQTLRIPFQQCIPVFRAKTVPEVGKFDPTSVYSLQLMHSKFEYDGGLNSTFSPGFFCLEIETIKAYTSKVRPQWIEIQPVLNSAFCNAVESLLHQSGLNYRLISCSEIDSDIESTLQSIIDS
;
A
#
# COMPACT_ATOMS: atom_id res chain seq x y z
N MET A 1 -27.46 8.97 -48.55
CA MET A 1 -26.07 8.96 -48.03
C MET A 1 -25.46 10.33 -48.29
N THR A 2 -25.23 11.13 -47.25
CA THR A 2 -24.54 12.43 -47.35
C THR A 2 -23.47 12.48 -46.26
N ARG A 3 -22.20 12.51 -46.67
CA ARG A 3 -21.03 12.64 -45.79
C ARG A 3 -20.88 14.11 -45.38
N SER A 4 -20.89 14.38 -44.08
CA SER A 4 -20.48 15.67 -43.51
C SER A 4 -18.95 15.83 -43.58
N PRO A 5 -18.40 17.01 -43.91
CA PRO A 5 -16.96 17.23 -43.91
C PRO A 5 -16.45 17.37 -42.46
N ARG A 6 -15.29 16.77 -42.17
CA ARG A 6 -14.56 17.00 -40.92
C ARG A 6 -13.96 18.41 -40.98
N GLN A 7 -14.28 19.22 -39.97
CA GLN A 7 -13.76 20.58 -39.85
C GLN A 7 -12.31 20.53 -39.34
N ALA A 8 -11.40 21.19 -40.07
CA ALA A 8 -9.97 21.20 -39.78
C ALA A 8 -9.64 22.09 -38.57
N TRP A 9 -8.59 21.68 -37.84
CA TRP A 9 -8.00 22.35 -36.69
C TRP A 9 -7.67 23.82 -36.96
N ASP A 10 -8.10 24.72 -36.08
CA ASP A 10 -7.85 26.17 -36.18
C ASP A 10 -6.94 26.65 -35.04
N ILE A 11 -5.64 26.67 -35.31
CA ILE A 11 -4.57 27.13 -34.40
C ILE A 11 -4.75 28.60 -33.98
N LYS A 12 -5.56 29.38 -34.70
CA LYS A 12 -5.84 30.79 -34.38
C LYS A 12 -6.84 30.95 -33.24
N ARG A 13 -7.73 29.97 -33.03
CA ARG A 13 -8.64 29.90 -31.87
C ARG A 13 -7.94 29.48 -30.57
N PHE A 14 -6.82 28.75 -30.67
CA PHE A 14 -5.99 28.35 -29.52
C PHE A 14 -5.40 29.56 -28.79
N TRP A 15 -4.89 30.56 -29.52
CA TRP A 15 -4.30 31.76 -28.93
C TRP A 15 -5.32 32.84 -28.54
N GLN A 16 -6.51 32.87 -29.15
CA GLN A 16 -7.60 33.79 -28.78
C GLN A 16 -8.34 33.40 -27.49
N THR A 17 -8.10 32.19 -26.96
CA THR A 17 -8.74 31.70 -25.72
C THR A 17 -7.95 32.07 -24.46
N LEU A 18 -6.65 32.40 -24.60
CA LEU A 18 -5.75 32.76 -23.51
C LEU A 18 -5.96 34.19 -22.96
N THR A 19 -6.73 35.04 -23.64
CA THR A 19 -6.99 36.44 -23.24
C THR A 19 -8.45 36.72 -22.86
N TYR A 20 -9.28 35.69 -22.61
CA TYR A 20 -10.72 35.87 -22.33
C TYR A 20 -11.14 35.57 -20.87
N PHE A 21 -10.27 35.03 -20.02
CA PHE A 21 -10.63 34.71 -18.63
C PHE A 21 -9.88 35.57 -17.60
N GLU A 22 -10.15 36.87 -17.65
CA GLU A 22 -10.13 37.72 -16.45
C GLU A 22 -11.56 37.77 -15.86
N ALA A 23 -11.90 36.81 -15.00
CA ALA A 23 -12.92 36.98 -13.97
C ALA A 23 -12.88 35.83 -12.95
N VAL A 24 -12.44 36.19 -11.75
CA VAL A 24 -12.36 35.38 -10.53
C VAL A 24 -13.76 35.15 -9.94
N PRO A 25 -14.07 33.91 -9.50
CA PRO A 25 -14.70 33.73 -8.20
C PRO A 25 -13.93 32.69 -7.37
N PHE A 26 -12.77 33.09 -6.87
CA PHE A 26 -12.22 32.58 -5.62
C PHE A 26 -13.02 33.25 -4.51
N LEU A 27 -13.77 32.48 -3.73
CA LEU A 27 -14.10 32.74 -2.31
C LEU A 27 -15.11 31.67 -1.84
N ASN A 28 -14.54 30.55 -1.39
CA ASN A 28 -15.10 29.69 -0.33
C ASN A 28 -14.07 28.65 0.17
N CYS A 29 -12.86 28.64 -0.40
CA CYS A 29 -11.75 27.77 0.02
C CYS A 29 -10.81 28.41 1.07
N LEU A 30 -11.09 29.62 1.58
CA LEU A 30 -10.18 30.36 2.47
C LEU A 30 -10.78 30.92 3.77
N GLN A 31 -11.97 30.48 4.19
CA GLN A 31 -12.49 30.76 5.54
C GLN A 31 -12.49 29.49 6.38
N ARG A 32 -11.37 29.21 7.06
CA ARG A 32 -11.29 28.31 8.23
C ARG A 32 -9.94 28.32 8.95
N LEU A 33 -9.26 29.47 8.93
CA LEU A 33 -8.03 29.70 9.71
C LEU A 33 -8.28 30.07 11.18
N PHE A 34 -9.54 30.19 11.63
CA PHE A 34 -9.86 30.43 13.03
C PHE A 34 -11.17 29.71 13.38
N PHE A 35 -11.18 28.96 14.49
CA PHE A 35 -12.30 28.22 15.13
C PHE A 35 -12.53 26.74 14.74
N GLY A 36 -12.01 25.83 15.59
CA GLY A 36 -12.83 25.02 16.52
C GLY A 36 -13.54 23.76 16.01
N GLN A 37 -13.10 22.61 16.51
CA GLN A 37 -13.54 21.22 16.24
C GLN A 37 -14.97 20.85 16.71
N SER A 38 -15.52 19.77 16.14
CA SER A 38 -16.50 18.91 16.81
C SER A 38 -16.44 17.45 16.32
N ASN A 39 -16.49 16.52 17.28
CA ASN A 39 -16.33 15.06 17.19
C ASN A 39 -17.59 14.30 16.73
N VAL A 40 -17.47 13.24 15.91
CA VAL A 40 -18.37 12.06 15.90
C VAL A 40 -17.68 10.82 15.24
N PRO A 41 -18.17 9.57 15.35
CA PRO A 41 -17.45 8.46 15.97
C PRO A 41 -17.00 7.35 14.99
N VAL A 42 -16.02 6.57 15.45
CA VAL A 42 -15.44 5.40 14.76
C VAL A 42 -16.33 4.16 14.98
N GLN A 43 -16.63 3.42 13.91
CA GLN A 43 -17.31 2.12 14.00
C GLN A 43 -16.34 1.01 14.46
N PRO A 44 -16.77 0.06 15.32
CA PRO A 44 -15.91 -1.00 15.81
C PRO A 44 -15.70 -2.13 14.77
N PRO A 45 -14.53 -2.78 14.76
CA PRO A 45 -14.24 -3.87 13.84
C PRO A 45 -14.98 -5.16 14.20
N LEU A 46 -15.33 -5.91 13.16
CA LEU A 46 -15.92 -7.25 13.22
C LEU A 46 -14.95 -8.22 13.92
N LYS A 47 -15.49 -9.07 14.81
CA LYS A 47 -14.75 -10.15 15.47
C LYS A 47 -14.30 -11.19 14.43
N GLU A 48 -12.99 -11.26 14.19
CA GLU A 48 -12.38 -12.28 13.36
C GLU A 48 -12.26 -13.62 14.09
N ASN A 49 -12.56 -14.70 13.36
CA ASN A 49 -12.25 -16.08 13.74
C ASN A 49 -10.73 -16.23 13.78
N LYS A 50 -10.17 -16.57 14.94
CA LYS A 50 -8.72 -16.72 15.15
C LYS A 50 -8.18 -17.86 14.26
N MET A 51 -7.65 -17.50 13.09
CA MET A 51 -6.89 -18.44 12.25
C MET A 51 -5.63 -18.87 12.99
N MET A 52 -5.24 -20.12 12.80
CA MET A 52 -4.00 -20.69 13.35
C MET A 52 -2.80 -19.89 12.84
N THR A 53 -2.10 -19.24 13.75
CA THR A 53 -0.98 -18.34 13.46
C THR A 53 0.28 -19.12 13.09
N THR A 54 1.07 -18.64 12.12
CA THR A 54 2.33 -19.28 11.70
C THR A 54 3.53 -18.54 12.28
N VAL A 55 4.50 -19.28 12.83
CA VAL A 55 5.75 -18.75 13.39
C VAL A 55 6.94 -19.33 12.63
N LEU A 56 7.88 -18.48 12.20
CA LEU A 56 9.15 -18.91 11.62
C LEU A 56 10.20 -19.02 12.73
N VAL A 57 10.80 -20.19 12.91
CA VAL A 57 11.83 -20.46 13.93
C VAL A 57 13.17 -20.73 13.24
N MET A 58 14.18 -19.93 13.58
CA MET A 58 15.56 -20.09 13.16
C MET A 58 16.37 -20.80 14.23
N ASN A 59 17.42 -21.52 13.81
CA ASN A 59 18.28 -22.31 14.70
C ASN A 59 17.45 -23.33 15.52
N ALA A 60 16.47 -23.95 14.86
CA ALA A 60 15.53 -24.90 15.43
C ALA A 60 16.18 -26.12 16.12
N ASN A 61 17.38 -26.50 15.68
CA ASN A 61 18.15 -27.63 16.21
C ASN A 61 18.92 -27.31 17.50
N SER A 62 18.83 -26.08 18.03
CA SER A 62 19.41 -25.76 19.35
C SER A 62 18.53 -26.31 20.48
N SER A 63 19.11 -26.51 21.67
CA SER A 63 18.34 -26.93 22.86
C SER A 63 17.22 -25.95 23.20
N VAL A 64 17.39 -24.68 22.88
CA VAL A 64 16.37 -23.63 23.01
C VAL A 64 15.33 -23.75 21.89
N GLY A 65 15.77 -23.97 20.65
CA GLY A 65 14.91 -24.13 19.47
C GLY A 65 13.94 -25.30 19.61
N GLU A 66 14.41 -26.45 20.07
CA GLU A 66 13.54 -27.62 20.30
C GLU A 66 12.47 -27.34 21.36
N LYS A 67 12.82 -26.63 22.45
CA LYS A 67 11.86 -26.23 23.49
C LYS A 67 10.82 -25.23 22.96
N VAL A 68 11.27 -24.21 22.21
CA VAL A 68 10.40 -23.20 21.57
C VAL A 68 9.40 -23.87 20.64
N ILE A 69 9.87 -24.74 19.74
CA ILE A 69 9.02 -25.45 18.78
C ILE A 69 8.00 -26.33 19.51
N THR A 70 8.43 -27.09 20.51
CA THR A 70 7.53 -27.94 21.30
C THR A 70 6.40 -27.13 21.94
N HIS A 71 6.71 -25.97 22.51
CA HIS A 71 5.72 -25.11 23.12
C HIS A 71 4.74 -24.49 22.11
N LEU A 72 5.25 -24.01 20.96
CA LEU A 72 4.43 -23.48 19.87
C LEU A 72 3.44 -24.53 19.36
N LEU A 73 3.91 -25.77 19.13
CA LEU A 73 3.08 -26.88 18.68
C LEU A 73 1.99 -27.26 19.70
N ASN A 74 2.32 -27.31 21.00
CA ASN A 74 1.36 -27.55 22.07
C ASN A 74 0.24 -26.49 22.13
N ARG A 75 0.54 -25.27 21.69
CA ARG A 75 -0.40 -24.14 21.60
C ARG A 75 -1.09 -24.01 20.23
N GLN A 76 -0.96 -25.03 19.39
CA GLN A 76 -1.60 -25.09 18.08
C GLN A 76 -1.08 -24.01 17.09
N PHE A 77 0.15 -23.53 17.24
CA PHE A 77 0.78 -22.75 16.18
C PHE A 77 1.24 -23.65 15.04
N LYS A 78 1.20 -23.11 13.81
CA LYS A 78 1.96 -23.69 12.69
C LYS A 78 3.40 -23.21 12.80
N VAL A 79 4.35 -24.10 12.60
CA VAL A 79 5.77 -23.76 12.74
C VAL A 79 6.47 -23.95 11.40
N ARG A 80 7.14 -22.92 10.90
CA ARG A 80 8.14 -23.03 9.85
C ARG A 80 9.51 -23.05 10.49
N VAL A 81 10.40 -23.93 10.04
CA VAL A 81 11.77 -24.00 10.55
C VAL A 81 12.76 -23.83 9.42
N LEU A 82 13.77 -22.98 9.60
CA LEU A 82 14.91 -22.93 8.69
C LEU A 82 15.99 -23.90 9.18
N GLY A 83 16.35 -24.90 8.37
CA GLY A 83 17.45 -25.81 8.70
C GLY A 83 17.31 -27.23 8.15
N LYS A 84 17.95 -28.20 8.81
CA LYS A 84 17.88 -29.63 8.45
C LYS A 84 16.65 -30.28 9.10
N LYS A 85 16.15 -31.37 8.50
CA LYS A 85 15.02 -32.17 9.03
C LYS A 85 15.21 -32.44 10.52
N LEU A 86 14.30 -31.94 11.35
CA LEU A 86 14.31 -32.14 12.79
C LEU A 86 13.94 -33.59 13.12
N GLY A 87 14.59 -34.16 14.14
CA GLY A 87 14.20 -35.44 14.75
C GLY A 87 13.04 -35.32 15.75
N VAL A 88 12.47 -34.12 15.88
CA VAL A 88 11.43 -33.80 16.87
C VAL A 88 10.07 -34.02 16.24
N ALA A 89 9.44 -35.16 16.53
CA ALA A 89 8.02 -35.37 16.25
C ALA A 89 7.29 -35.57 17.58
N PRO A 90 6.37 -34.68 17.98
CA PRO A 90 5.29 -35.08 18.87
C PRO A 90 4.47 -36.11 18.11
N ASN A 91 4.36 -37.33 18.65
CA ASN A 91 3.82 -38.53 17.99
C ASN A 91 2.36 -38.45 17.48
N ASN A 92 1.70 -37.29 17.42
CA ASN A 92 0.23 -37.20 17.25
C ASN A 92 -0.30 -36.03 16.39
N PHE A 93 0.50 -35.34 15.57
CA PHE A 93 -0.02 -34.29 14.69
C PHE A 93 0.31 -34.54 13.22
N ALA A 94 -0.70 -34.40 12.34
CA ALA A 94 -0.50 -34.37 10.90
C ALA A 94 0.28 -33.09 10.52
N ASP A 95 1.56 -33.26 10.17
CA ASP A 95 2.58 -32.26 9.78
C ASP A 95 2.30 -30.78 10.13
N PRO A 96 2.44 -30.38 11.42
CA PRO A 96 2.36 -28.97 11.83
C PRO A 96 3.67 -28.19 11.63
N VAL A 97 4.73 -28.86 11.17
CA VAL A 97 6.07 -28.27 10.96
C VAL A 97 6.44 -28.31 9.49
N GLU A 98 6.62 -27.14 8.89
CA GLU A 98 7.17 -26.97 7.54
C GLU A 98 8.68 -26.72 7.64
N VAL A 99 9.49 -27.55 6.98
CA VAL A 99 10.96 -27.41 6.98
C VAL A 99 11.41 -26.70 5.71
N LEU A 100 12.06 -25.56 5.88
CA LEU A 100 12.64 -24.76 4.80
C LEU A 100 14.14 -25.02 4.72
N THR A 101 14.64 -25.26 3.51
CA THR A 101 16.08 -25.32 3.23
C THR A 101 16.61 -23.93 2.90
N VAL A 102 17.89 -23.74 3.14
CA VAL A 102 18.58 -22.46 2.93
C VAL A 102 18.55 -22.01 1.47
N GLU A 103 18.55 -22.97 0.54
CA GLU A 103 18.38 -22.76 -0.90
C GLU A 103 17.00 -22.17 -1.28
N ASN A 104 16.03 -22.20 -0.36
CA ASN A 104 14.67 -21.69 -0.54
C ASN A 104 14.39 -20.42 0.28
N ILE A 105 15.43 -19.73 0.78
CA ILE A 105 15.28 -18.42 1.41
C ILE A 105 14.83 -17.42 0.35
N THR A 106 13.52 -17.22 0.30
CA THR A 106 12.85 -16.27 -0.58
C THR A 106 11.88 -15.44 0.25
N PRO A 107 11.39 -14.30 -0.25
CA PRO A 107 10.48 -13.46 0.52
C PRO A 107 9.20 -14.17 0.97
N ALA A 108 8.79 -15.20 0.23
CA ALA A 108 7.62 -16.02 0.50
C ALA A 108 7.69 -16.75 1.85
N ILE A 109 8.88 -16.93 2.44
CA ILE A 109 9.02 -17.55 3.77
C ILE A 109 8.29 -16.76 4.86
N PHE A 110 8.09 -15.45 4.68
CA PHE A 110 7.36 -14.59 5.60
C PHE A 110 5.84 -14.59 5.36
N ASP A 111 5.34 -15.27 4.33
CA ASP A 111 3.91 -15.27 4.01
C ASP A 111 3.08 -15.91 5.12
N SER A 112 2.15 -15.15 5.70
CA SER A 112 1.30 -15.57 6.83
C SER A 112 2.06 -15.84 8.14
N VAL A 113 3.35 -15.49 8.19
CA VAL A 113 4.13 -15.49 9.42
C VAL A 113 3.71 -14.28 10.25
N SER A 114 3.53 -14.45 11.55
CA SER A 114 3.28 -13.34 12.48
C SER A 114 4.47 -13.04 13.38
N MET A 115 5.48 -13.91 13.37
CA MET A 115 6.61 -13.84 14.26
C MET A 115 7.79 -14.63 13.70
N VAL A 116 8.99 -14.06 13.80
CA VAL A 116 10.25 -14.72 13.49
C VAL A 116 11.00 -14.87 14.80
N ILE A 117 11.31 -16.10 15.23
CA ILE A 117 12.05 -16.36 16.47
C ILE A 117 13.42 -16.93 16.11
N ASN A 118 14.47 -16.25 16.53
CA ASN A 118 15.83 -16.76 16.43
C ASN A 118 16.27 -17.37 17.78
N CYS A 119 16.54 -18.68 17.80
CA CYS A 119 16.74 -19.47 19.02
C CYS A 119 18.21 -19.77 19.39
N SER A 120 19.19 -19.11 18.80
CA SER A 120 20.60 -19.30 19.17
C SER A 120 21.49 -18.21 18.57
N PRO A 121 22.61 -17.86 19.22
CA PRO A 121 23.75 -17.35 18.49
C PRO A 121 24.36 -18.53 17.72
N LEU A 122 24.36 -18.43 16.39
CA LEU A 122 25.43 -18.97 15.54
C LEU A 122 25.56 -20.50 15.43
N SER A 123 24.65 -21.17 14.72
CA SER A 123 25.11 -22.32 13.90
C SER A 123 25.59 -21.92 12.50
N ASN A 124 25.21 -20.75 11.96
CA ASN A 124 25.64 -20.23 10.65
C ASN A 124 25.47 -18.70 10.55
N GLU A 125 26.55 -17.90 10.62
CA GLU A 125 26.45 -16.42 10.58
C GLU A 125 25.82 -15.90 9.28
N TRP A 126 26.10 -16.59 8.17
CA TRP A 126 25.65 -16.20 6.85
C TRP A 126 24.13 -16.38 6.67
N GLU A 127 23.55 -17.48 7.18
CA GLU A 127 22.09 -17.75 7.12
C GLU A 127 21.33 -16.70 7.92
N TYR A 128 21.87 -16.33 9.09
CA TYR A 128 21.32 -15.24 9.88
C TYR A 128 21.35 -13.93 9.10
N GLN A 129 22.50 -13.55 8.53
CA GLN A 129 22.63 -12.30 7.77
C GLN A 129 21.71 -12.26 6.55
N GLU A 130 21.60 -13.36 5.82
CA GLU A 130 20.72 -13.46 4.64
C GLU A 130 19.24 -13.31 5.04
N LEU A 131 18.78 -14.06 6.04
CA LEU A 131 17.42 -13.92 6.56
C LEU A 131 17.16 -12.56 7.20
N PHE A 132 18.14 -11.98 7.88
CA PHE A 132 18.02 -10.67 8.50
C PHE A 132 17.89 -9.57 7.45
N ASN A 133 18.71 -9.60 6.40
CA ASN A 133 18.62 -8.68 5.28
C ASN A 133 17.28 -8.83 4.55
N LEU A 134 16.82 -10.08 4.37
CA LEU A 134 15.50 -10.37 3.85
C LEU A 134 14.43 -9.77 4.78
N ALA A 135 14.46 -10.05 6.07
CA ALA A 135 13.52 -9.51 7.03
C ALA A 135 13.51 -7.97 7.04
N GLN A 136 14.67 -7.33 6.97
CA GLN A 136 14.78 -5.88 6.88
C GLN A 136 14.19 -5.32 5.57
N GLN A 137 14.31 -6.04 4.46
CA GLN A 137 13.66 -5.65 3.24
C GLN A 137 12.12 -5.83 3.31
N TYR A 138 11.65 -6.96 3.87
CA TYR A 138 10.25 -7.39 3.75
C TYR A 138 9.35 -6.99 4.92
N LEU A 139 9.84 -7.10 6.15
CA LEU A 139 9.05 -6.81 7.37
C LEU A 139 9.04 -5.31 7.68
N LEU A 140 10.09 -4.64 7.23
CA LEU A 140 10.42 -3.28 7.59
C LEU A 140 9.97 -2.26 6.57
N SER A 141 9.62 -2.67 5.35
CA SER A 141 9.12 -1.74 4.35
C SER A 141 7.99 -0.92 4.97
N PRO A 142 8.19 0.36 5.34
CA PRO A 142 7.09 1.19 5.83
C PRO A 142 6.02 1.14 4.75
N ASP A 143 4.73 1.23 5.10
CA ASP A 143 3.65 1.40 4.12
C ASP A 143 4.14 2.40 3.07
N PRO A 144 4.55 1.93 1.86
CA PRO A 144 5.57 2.60 1.09
C PRO A 144 4.86 3.84 0.64
N THR A 145 5.38 4.95 1.13
CA THR A 145 4.79 6.23 0.89
C THR A 145 5.12 6.56 -0.56
N ILE A 146 4.14 6.32 -1.43
CA ILE A 146 4.26 6.52 -2.87
C ILE A 146 4.37 8.03 -3.11
N PHE A 147 3.54 8.81 -2.41
CA PHE A 147 3.60 10.25 -2.36
C PHE A 147 3.30 10.76 -0.94
N ASP A 148 4.19 11.59 -0.40
CA ASP A 148 3.95 12.40 0.78
C ASP A 148 3.88 13.87 0.35
N PHE A 149 2.67 14.43 0.26
CA PHE A 149 2.50 15.84 -0.09
C PHE A 149 2.53 16.76 1.13
N THR A 150 2.61 16.20 2.35
CA THR A 150 2.82 16.97 3.60
C THR A 150 4.28 17.39 3.76
N GLN A 151 5.19 16.68 3.07
CA GLN A 151 6.61 16.97 3.00
C GLN A 151 7.03 17.12 1.53
N PRO A 152 6.68 18.26 0.89
CA PRO A 152 6.92 18.44 -0.54
C PRO A 152 8.42 18.41 -0.85
N THR A 153 8.85 17.32 -1.48
CA THR A 153 10.14 17.23 -2.18
C THR A 153 9.88 17.61 -3.63
N ASP A 154 10.59 18.60 -4.15
CA ASP A 154 10.32 19.14 -5.49
C ASP A 154 10.40 18.05 -6.57
N ASP A 155 9.25 17.60 -7.10
CA ASP A 155 9.05 17.19 -8.51
C ASP A 155 7.57 16.90 -8.90
N LEU A 156 6.59 17.65 -8.37
CA LEU A 156 5.17 17.39 -8.68
C LEU A 156 4.88 17.58 -10.18
N LYS A 157 5.43 18.64 -10.80
CA LYS A 157 5.14 19.02 -12.19
C LYS A 157 5.82 18.12 -13.23
N THR A 158 6.96 17.50 -12.93
CA THR A 158 7.52 16.52 -13.87
C THR A 158 7.00 15.11 -13.60
N THR A 159 6.47 14.84 -12.40
CA THR A 159 5.81 13.56 -12.11
C THR A 159 4.39 13.50 -12.63
N TRP A 160 3.55 14.51 -12.39
CA TRP A 160 2.12 14.47 -12.73
C TRP A 160 1.78 15.39 -13.90
N GLY A 161 0.90 14.92 -14.79
CA GLY A 161 0.41 15.68 -15.93
C GLY A 161 -1.10 15.49 -16.15
N ALA A 162 -1.74 16.53 -16.69
CA ALA A 162 -3.17 16.50 -17.04
C ALA A 162 -3.42 15.58 -18.26
N VAL A 163 -4.51 14.82 -18.19
CA VAL A 163 -5.03 13.95 -19.25
C VAL A 163 -6.54 14.14 -19.29
N ASP A 164 -6.99 15.22 -19.93
CA ASP A 164 -8.41 15.63 -19.95
C ASP A 164 -9.13 15.20 -21.23
N ASP A 165 -10.44 15.42 -21.28
CA ASP A 165 -11.29 15.07 -22.42
C ASP A 165 -10.99 15.85 -23.73
N VAL A 166 -10.10 16.85 -23.69
CA VAL A 166 -9.59 17.56 -24.87
C VAL A 166 -8.99 16.61 -25.90
N VAL A 167 -8.43 15.47 -25.46
CA VAL A 167 -7.94 14.40 -26.35
C VAL A 167 -9.03 13.81 -27.24
N MET A 168 -10.30 13.94 -26.83
CA MET A 168 -11.50 13.52 -27.57
C MET A 168 -12.28 14.71 -28.15
N GLY A 169 -11.76 15.94 -28.05
CA GLY A 169 -12.41 17.17 -28.50
C GLY A 169 -13.22 17.92 -27.44
N GLY A 170 -13.22 17.43 -26.19
CA GLY A 170 -13.80 18.09 -25.04
C GLY A 170 -13.09 19.42 -24.68
N VAL A 171 -13.60 20.09 -23.65
CA VAL A 171 -13.09 21.39 -23.19
C VAL A 171 -12.89 21.44 -21.67
N SER A 172 -12.81 20.27 -21.03
CA SER A 172 -12.46 20.18 -19.62
C SER A 172 -10.98 20.48 -19.41
N SER A 173 -10.64 20.96 -18.21
CA SER A 173 -9.26 21.24 -17.83
C SER A 173 -9.02 20.79 -16.39
N SER A 174 -7.84 20.24 -16.14
CA SER A 174 -7.36 19.96 -14.79
C SER A 174 -5.90 20.29 -14.59
N GLN A 175 -5.53 20.35 -13.32
CA GLN A 175 -4.17 20.55 -12.86
C GLN A 175 -3.99 19.89 -11.49
N ILE A 176 -2.72 19.69 -11.13
CA ILE A 176 -2.31 19.35 -9.77
C ILE A 176 -1.24 20.33 -9.32
N GLN A 177 -1.39 20.86 -8.11
CA GLN A 177 -0.47 21.85 -7.54
C GLN A 177 -0.17 21.49 -6.09
N LEU A 178 1.06 21.77 -5.64
CA LEU A 178 1.40 21.67 -4.22
C LEU A 178 0.85 22.89 -3.47
N SER A 179 0.28 22.63 -2.31
CA SER A 179 -0.05 23.59 -1.27
C SER A 179 0.61 23.08 0.03
N ARG A 180 0.84 23.96 1.01
CA ARG A 180 1.75 23.73 2.16
C ARG A 180 1.84 22.29 2.67
N ASP A 181 0.69 21.64 2.89
CA ASP A 181 0.61 20.30 3.47
C ASP A 181 -0.12 19.27 2.57
N CYS A 182 -0.38 19.58 1.30
CA CYS A 182 -1.13 18.69 0.39
C CYS A 182 -0.90 18.98 -1.11
N ALA A 183 -1.26 18.02 -1.96
CA ALA A 183 -1.47 18.27 -3.39
C ALA A 183 -2.95 18.57 -3.66
N ILE A 184 -3.23 19.55 -4.50
CA ILE A 184 -4.57 19.97 -4.91
C ILE A 184 -4.80 19.55 -6.35
N PHE A 185 -5.60 18.51 -6.56
CA PHE A 185 -6.14 18.14 -7.87
C PHE A 185 -7.43 18.90 -8.11
N SER A 186 -7.44 19.82 -9.07
CA SER A 186 -8.58 20.70 -9.34
C SER A 186 -8.73 21.00 -10.82
N GLY A 187 -9.91 21.48 -11.20
CA GLY A 187 -10.21 21.77 -12.60
C GLY A 187 -11.66 22.13 -12.84
N GLN A 188 -12.01 22.24 -14.11
CA GLN A 188 -13.37 22.48 -14.58
C GLN A 188 -13.75 21.38 -15.57
N VAL A 189 -14.82 20.64 -15.27
CA VAL A 189 -15.37 19.61 -16.18
C VAL A 189 -16.55 20.18 -16.96
N SER A 190 -16.53 19.98 -18.28
CA SER A 190 -17.61 20.35 -19.20
C SER A 190 -18.15 19.12 -19.91
N THR A 191 -19.44 19.10 -20.19
CA THR A 191 -20.07 18.06 -21.04
C THR A 191 -20.17 18.48 -22.51
N ALA A 192 -19.63 19.66 -22.87
CA ALA A 192 -19.58 20.11 -24.25
C ALA A 192 -18.66 19.19 -25.08
N ASN A 193 -18.94 19.10 -26.40
CA ASN A 193 -18.16 18.31 -27.36
C ASN A 193 -17.95 16.83 -26.98
N ASN A 194 -18.97 16.20 -26.38
CA ASN A 194 -18.88 14.83 -25.85
C ASN A 194 -17.82 14.64 -24.75
N GLY A 195 -17.42 15.73 -24.10
CA GLY A 195 -16.59 15.71 -22.92
C GLY A 195 -17.32 15.18 -21.69
N GLY A 196 -16.67 15.35 -20.55
CA GLY A 196 -17.23 14.98 -19.26
C GLY A 196 -16.21 14.36 -18.31
N PHE A 197 -14.90 14.52 -18.55
CA PHE A 197 -13.90 14.11 -17.58
C PHE A 197 -12.69 15.02 -17.57
N ALA A 198 -12.05 15.10 -16.41
CA ALA A 198 -10.74 15.70 -16.24
C ALA A 198 -9.91 14.81 -15.30
N SER A 199 -8.62 14.70 -15.56
CA SER A 199 -7.76 13.77 -14.82
C SER A 199 -6.29 14.19 -14.79
N VAL A 200 -5.58 13.75 -13.75
CA VAL A 200 -4.12 13.88 -13.66
C VAL A 200 -3.51 12.50 -13.50
N ARG A 201 -2.39 12.26 -14.18
CA ARG A 201 -1.69 10.98 -14.23
C ARG A 201 -0.19 11.17 -13.99
N THR A 202 0.43 10.26 -13.25
CA THR A 202 1.88 10.20 -13.13
C THR A 202 2.52 9.78 -14.46
N ARG A 203 3.74 10.24 -14.73
CA ARG A 203 4.65 9.53 -15.64
C ARG A 203 4.78 8.08 -15.18
N ASN A 204 5.18 7.21 -16.11
CA ASN A 204 5.45 5.83 -15.73
C ASN A 204 6.62 5.81 -14.73
N PHE A 205 6.45 5.11 -13.62
CA PHE A 205 7.52 4.80 -12.69
C PHE A 205 8.58 3.97 -13.41
N SER A 206 9.85 4.30 -13.18
CA SER A 206 11.00 3.60 -13.76
C SER A 206 12.09 3.48 -12.69
N PRO A 207 12.29 2.28 -12.11
CA PRO A 207 11.55 1.03 -12.35
C PRO A 207 10.07 1.10 -11.90
N PRO A 208 9.18 0.20 -12.37
CA PRO A 208 7.82 0.10 -11.85
C PRO A 208 7.83 -0.20 -10.34
N LEU A 209 6.79 0.26 -9.63
CA LEU A 209 6.66 0.01 -8.20
C LEU A 209 6.28 -1.46 -7.96
N ASN A 210 7.04 -2.12 -7.10
CA ASN A 210 6.70 -3.45 -6.60
C ASN A 210 5.93 -3.30 -5.28
N LEU A 211 4.63 -3.55 -5.35
CA LEU A 211 3.68 -3.51 -4.23
C LEU A 211 3.15 -4.91 -3.87
N ALA A 212 3.85 -5.99 -4.24
CA ALA A 212 3.37 -7.38 -4.09
C ALA A 212 2.99 -7.78 -2.65
N HIS A 213 3.57 -7.11 -1.66
CA HIS A 213 3.37 -7.40 -0.24
C HIS A 213 2.26 -6.56 0.41
N TYR A 214 1.60 -5.71 -0.37
CA TYR A 214 0.51 -4.84 0.08
C TYR A 214 -0.83 -5.35 -0.42
N GLU A 215 -1.88 -5.00 0.31
CA GLU A 215 -3.25 -5.40 -0.03
C GLU A 215 -3.95 -4.35 -0.87
N GLY A 216 -3.45 -3.11 -0.85
CA GLY A 216 -4.05 -2.01 -1.56
C GLY A 216 -3.30 -0.69 -1.41
N ILE A 217 -3.93 0.36 -1.93
CA ILE A 217 -3.49 1.75 -1.80
C ILE A 217 -4.37 2.43 -0.75
N GLU A 218 -3.73 3.15 0.16
CA GLU A 218 -4.39 4.05 1.10
C GLU A 218 -4.16 5.50 0.64
N ILE A 219 -5.25 6.27 0.53
CA ILE A 219 -5.20 7.67 0.14
C ILE A 219 -5.83 8.49 1.25
N ARG A 220 -5.08 9.48 1.76
CA ARG A 220 -5.58 10.45 2.72
C ARG A 220 -5.96 11.73 1.98
N ILE A 221 -7.25 12.05 1.98
CA ILE A 221 -7.83 13.09 1.14
C ILE A 221 -8.82 13.96 1.90
N LYS A 222 -9.07 15.14 1.36
CA LYS A 222 -10.23 15.97 1.70
C LYS A 222 -10.89 16.40 0.41
N GLY A 223 -12.09 15.86 0.16
CA GLY A 223 -12.82 16.06 -1.09
C GLY A 223 -13.93 17.09 -1.01
N ASP A 224 -14.61 17.27 -2.13
CA ASP A 224 -15.65 18.29 -2.37
C ASP A 224 -17.07 17.71 -2.45
N GLY A 225 -17.27 16.44 -2.03
CA GLY A 225 -18.56 15.77 -2.12
C GLY A 225 -18.77 15.02 -3.44
N LYS A 226 -17.80 15.07 -4.36
CA LYS A 226 -17.88 14.37 -5.64
C LYS A 226 -17.29 12.97 -5.57
N ARG A 227 -17.66 12.18 -6.57
CA ARG A 227 -17.08 10.88 -6.86
C ARG A 227 -15.88 10.98 -7.79
N TYR A 228 -14.83 10.24 -7.47
CA TYR A 228 -13.57 10.19 -8.19
C TYR A 228 -13.18 8.74 -8.50
N LYS A 229 -12.19 8.58 -9.38
CA LYS A 229 -11.57 7.29 -9.69
C LYS A 229 -10.08 7.33 -9.44
N LEU A 230 -9.58 6.30 -8.76
CA LEU A 230 -8.18 5.91 -8.85
C LEU A 230 -8.05 4.96 -10.04
N ILE A 231 -7.10 5.24 -10.93
CA ILE A 231 -6.78 4.44 -12.11
C ILE A 231 -5.30 4.07 -12.02
N THR A 232 -5.02 2.78 -11.99
CA THR A 232 -3.66 2.24 -11.93
C THR A 232 -3.38 1.44 -13.18
N ARG A 233 -2.11 1.41 -13.63
CA ARG A 233 -1.68 0.56 -14.75
C ARG A 233 -0.57 -0.38 -14.29
N CYS A 234 -0.73 -1.66 -14.62
CA CYS A 234 0.26 -2.70 -14.36
C CYS A 234 1.08 -3.08 -15.62
N GLU A 235 0.99 -2.27 -16.67
CA GLU A 235 1.82 -2.40 -17.87
C GLU A 235 2.40 -1.04 -18.28
N GLY A 236 3.57 -1.05 -18.93
CA GLY A 236 4.27 0.16 -19.34
C GLY A 236 3.63 0.91 -20.52
N LYS A 237 2.54 0.41 -21.10
CA LYS A 237 1.85 1.08 -22.21
C LYS A 237 1.15 2.36 -21.74
N TRP A 238 1.20 3.40 -22.56
CA TRP A 238 0.50 4.65 -22.26
C TRP A 238 -1.02 4.49 -22.36
N ASP A 239 -1.51 3.95 -23.49
CA ASP A 239 -2.90 3.52 -23.67
C ASP A 239 -2.94 2.00 -23.61
N GLY A 240 -3.71 1.45 -22.68
CA GLY A 240 -3.60 0.06 -22.28
C GLY A 240 -4.59 -0.31 -21.20
N LEU A 241 -4.45 -1.53 -20.69
CA LEU A 241 -5.26 -2.04 -19.59
C LEU A 241 -5.04 -1.20 -18.34
N SER A 242 -6.13 -0.85 -17.67
CA SER A 242 -6.11 -0.14 -16.41
C SER A 242 -6.92 -0.87 -15.36
N TYR A 243 -6.57 -0.70 -14.10
CA TYR A 243 -7.33 -1.21 -12.97
C TYR A 243 -7.90 -0.01 -12.22
N CYS A 244 -9.22 0.05 -12.15
CA CYS A 244 -9.93 1.23 -11.67
C CYS A 244 -10.65 0.94 -10.36
N TYR A 245 -10.66 1.91 -9.47
CA TYR A 245 -11.52 1.92 -8.28
C TYR A 245 -12.20 3.28 -8.16
N SER A 246 -13.52 3.28 -7.99
CA SER A 246 -14.31 4.51 -7.86
C SER A 246 -14.73 4.71 -6.41
N PHE A 247 -14.53 5.92 -5.89
CA PHE A 247 -14.79 6.26 -4.49
C PHE A 247 -15.51 7.60 -4.37
N ASP A 248 -16.37 7.71 -3.36
CA ASP A 248 -17.06 8.95 -3.01
C ASP A 248 -16.25 9.71 -1.99
N THR A 249 -16.36 11.04 -2.02
CA THR A 249 -15.75 11.90 -1.01
C THR A 249 -16.83 12.57 -0.19
N LEU A 250 -16.62 12.70 1.12
CA LEU A 250 -17.37 13.64 1.94
C LEU A 250 -16.87 15.06 1.71
N ASN A 251 -17.82 16.00 1.57
CA ASN A 251 -17.52 17.40 1.35
C ASN A 251 -16.75 18.01 2.54
N ASN A 252 -15.61 18.64 2.25
CA ASN A 252 -14.78 19.37 3.19
C ASN A 252 -14.40 18.58 4.45
N THR A 253 -14.26 17.26 4.32
CA THR A 253 -13.99 16.35 5.43
C THR A 253 -12.79 15.48 5.09
N LEU A 254 -11.80 15.45 5.99
CA LEU A 254 -10.62 14.59 5.84
C LEU A 254 -11.02 13.12 6.00
N GLN A 255 -10.58 12.29 5.07
CA GLN A 255 -10.90 10.87 4.99
C GLN A 255 -9.65 10.08 4.62
N THR A 256 -9.53 8.90 5.21
CA THR A 256 -8.57 7.89 4.78
C THR A 256 -9.35 6.82 4.02
N LEU A 257 -9.08 6.69 2.73
CA LEU A 257 -9.69 5.68 1.86
C LEU A 257 -8.72 4.54 1.62
N ARG A 258 -9.15 3.31 1.89
CA ARG A 258 -8.42 2.10 1.53
C ARG A 258 -9.00 1.52 0.26
N ILE A 259 -8.14 1.28 -0.72
CA ILE A 259 -8.46 0.77 -2.04
C ILE A 259 -7.77 -0.60 -2.19
N PRO A 260 -8.46 -1.70 -1.85
CA PRO A 260 -7.90 -3.04 -1.97
C PRO A 260 -7.67 -3.39 -3.44
N PHE A 261 -6.50 -3.95 -3.78
CA PHE A 261 -6.17 -4.36 -5.14
C PHE A 261 -7.18 -5.36 -5.72
N GLN A 262 -7.74 -6.22 -4.86
CA GLN A 262 -8.75 -7.21 -5.23
C GLN A 262 -10.09 -6.59 -5.64
N GLN A 263 -10.37 -5.35 -5.25
CA GLN A 263 -11.58 -4.61 -5.62
C GLN A 263 -11.36 -3.72 -6.85
N CYS A 264 -10.13 -3.62 -7.37
CA CYS A 264 -9.86 -2.86 -8.58
C CYS A 264 -10.37 -3.61 -9.81
N ILE A 265 -11.16 -2.92 -10.64
CA ILE A 265 -11.83 -3.50 -11.80
C ILE A 265 -10.94 -3.33 -13.04
N PRO A 266 -10.61 -4.41 -13.79
CA PRO A 266 -9.87 -4.31 -15.04
C PRO A 266 -10.73 -3.64 -16.11
N VAL A 267 -10.19 -2.59 -16.72
CA VAL A 267 -10.89 -1.70 -17.66
C VAL A 267 -9.97 -1.37 -18.84
N PHE A 268 -10.52 -1.48 -20.04
CA PHE A 268 -9.94 -0.94 -21.27
C PHE A 268 -10.91 0.07 -21.88
N ARG A 269 -10.48 1.34 -21.98
CA ARG A 269 -11.29 2.45 -22.53
C ARG A 269 -12.73 2.49 -21.97
N ALA A 270 -12.83 2.56 -20.65
CA ALA A 270 -14.09 2.60 -19.88
C ALA A 270 -14.97 1.33 -19.94
N LYS A 271 -14.58 0.30 -20.70
CA LYS A 271 -15.25 -1.01 -20.69
C LYS A 271 -14.57 -1.96 -19.73
N THR A 272 -15.34 -2.68 -18.92
CA THR A 272 -14.81 -3.73 -18.05
C THR A 272 -14.36 -4.93 -18.89
N VAL A 273 -13.23 -5.52 -18.49
CA VAL A 273 -12.60 -6.67 -19.17
C VAL A 273 -12.19 -7.72 -18.13
N PRO A 274 -13.16 -8.37 -17.44
CA PRO A 274 -12.89 -9.28 -16.33
C PRO A 274 -12.01 -10.48 -16.70
N GLU A 275 -11.98 -10.86 -17.99
CA GLU A 275 -11.18 -11.97 -18.52
C GLU A 275 -9.67 -11.75 -18.45
N VAL A 276 -9.20 -10.50 -18.31
CA VAL A 276 -7.78 -10.16 -18.36
C VAL A 276 -7.04 -10.47 -17.04
N GLY A 277 -7.79 -10.82 -15.99
CA GLY A 277 -7.23 -11.25 -14.71
C GLY A 277 -7.20 -10.15 -13.66
N LYS A 278 -6.50 -10.44 -12.56
CA LYS A 278 -6.45 -9.60 -11.36
C LYS A 278 -5.37 -8.54 -11.48
N PHE A 279 -5.51 -7.47 -10.68
CA PHE A 279 -4.47 -6.47 -10.47
C PHE A 279 -3.13 -7.15 -10.17
N ASP A 280 -2.07 -6.78 -10.92
CA ASP A 280 -0.71 -7.26 -10.68
C ASP A 280 0.05 -6.24 -9.81
N PRO A 281 0.25 -6.54 -8.50
CA PRO A 281 0.93 -5.63 -7.61
C PRO A 281 2.45 -5.65 -7.77
N THR A 282 3.03 -6.59 -8.51
CA THR A 282 4.50 -6.68 -8.67
C THR A 282 5.07 -5.58 -9.57
N SER A 283 4.24 -5.02 -10.45
CA SER A 283 4.66 -4.16 -11.55
C SER A 283 3.69 -2.99 -11.78
N VAL A 284 3.60 -2.06 -10.82
CA VAL A 284 2.75 -0.87 -10.93
C VAL A 284 3.48 0.27 -11.64
N TYR A 285 2.99 0.66 -12.82
CA TYR A 285 3.64 1.65 -13.68
C TYR A 285 3.13 3.08 -13.49
N SER A 286 1.86 3.30 -13.17
CA SER A 286 1.37 4.68 -12.98
C SER A 286 0.11 4.75 -12.13
N LEU A 287 -0.09 5.93 -11.52
CA LEU A 287 -1.32 6.31 -10.82
C LEU A 287 -2.00 7.46 -11.56
N GLN A 288 -3.32 7.48 -11.52
CA GLN A 288 -4.13 8.52 -12.13
C GLN A 288 -5.38 8.77 -11.27
N LEU A 289 -5.73 10.03 -11.11
CA LEU A 289 -6.95 10.48 -10.44
C LEU A 289 -7.85 11.15 -11.46
N MET A 290 -9.14 10.80 -11.45
CA MET A 290 -10.10 11.30 -12.43
C MET A 290 -11.43 11.67 -11.77
N HIS A 291 -11.97 12.83 -12.16
CA HIS A 291 -13.39 13.13 -11.99
C HIS A 291 -14.08 12.98 -13.36
N SER A 292 -15.19 12.23 -13.41
CA SER A 292 -15.85 11.89 -14.67
C SER A 292 -17.37 11.78 -14.52
N LYS A 293 -18.07 12.15 -15.59
CA LYS A 293 -19.50 11.89 -15.83
C LYS A 293 -19.79 10.39 -15.96
N PHE A 294 -18.83 9.64 -16.47
CA PHE A 294 -19.04 8.24 -16.84
C PHE A 294 -18.52 7.30 -15.77
N GLU A 295 -19.35 6.32 -15.42
CA GLU A 295 -18.96 5.07 -14.77
C GLU A 295 -18.56 4.01 -15.80
N TYR A 296 -18.26 2.81 -15.32
CA TYR A 296 -17.90 1.67 -16.17
C TYR A 296 -19.06 1.29 -17.11
N ASP A 297 -18.72 0.75 -18.28
CA ASP A 297 -19.68 0.18 -19.24
C ASP A 297 -20.77 1.15 -19.70
N GLY A 298 -20.44 2.44 -19.73
CA GLY A 298 -21.37 3.51 -20.12
C GLY A 298 -22.33 3.93 -19.01
N GLY A 299 -22.16 3.41 -17.79
CA GLY A 299 -22.86 3.91 -16.61
C GLY A 299 -22.63 5.41 -16.39
N LEU A 300 -23.53 6.06 -15.64
CA LEU A 300 -23.40 7.46 -15.28
C LEU A 300 -23.05 7.60 -13.80
N ASN A 301 -22.16 8.52 -13.49
CA ASN A 301 -21.87 8.93 -12.13
C ASN A 301 -23.05 9.74 -11.61
N SER A 302 -23.81 9.18 -10.67
CA SER A 302 -25.03 9.78 -10.13
C SER A 302 -24.80 11.09 -9.37
N THR A 303 -23.58 11.32 -8.90
CA THR A 303 -23.18 12.55 -8.19
C THR A 303 -22.53 13.59 -9.10
N PHE A 304 -22.43 13.30 -10.41
CA PHE A 304 -21.75 14.17 -11.34
C PHE A 304 -22.50 15.49 -11.56
N SER A 305 -21.73 16.58 -11.56
CA SER A 305 -22.19 17.90 -11.97
C SER A 305 -21.08 18.56 -12.80
N PRO A 306 -21.38 19.13 -13.98
CA PRO A 306 -20.42 19.98 -14.67
C PRO A 306 -19.99 21.16 -13.79
N GLY A 307 -18.79 21.69 -14.03
CA GLY A 307 -18.23 22.82 -13.30
C GLY A 307 -16.96 22.46 -12.54
N PHE A 308 -16.68 23.23 -11.49
CA PHE A 308 -15.45 23.11 -10.72
C PHE A 308 -15.46 21.88 -9.82
N PHE A 309 -14.28 21.29 -9.66
CA PHE A 309 -14.00 20.26 -8.67
C PHE A 309 -12.67 20.53 -7.97
N CYS A 310 -12.53 20.00 -6.76
CA CYS A 310 -11.32 20.13 -5.96
C CYS A 310 -11.13 18.93 -5.04
N LEU A 311 -9.97 18.29 -5.11
CA LEU A 311 -9.57 17.19 -4.25
C LEU A 311 -8.20 17.51 -3.65
N GLU A 312 -8.16 17.72 -2.33
CA GLU A 312 -6.92 17.84 -1.57
C GLU A 312 -6.42 16.43 -1.19
N ILE A 313 -5.12 16.18 -1.35
CA ILE A 313 -4.48 14.89 -1.13
C ILE A 313 -3.27 15.11 -0.22
N GLU A 314 -3.27 14.53 0.97
CA GLU A 314 -2.13 14.61 1.89
C GLU A 314 -1.10 13.52 1.56
N THR A 315 -1.56 12.27 1.44
CA THR A 315 -0.64 11.13 1.21
C THR A 315 -1.27 10.05 0.33
N ILE A 316 -0.43 9.38 -0.46
CA ILE A 316 -0.74 8.13 -1.16
C ILE A 316 0.28 7.09 -0.67
N LYS A 317 -0.19 6.02 -0.04
CA LYS A 317 0.65 4.94 0.52
C LYS A 317 0.13 3.58 0.06
N ALA A 318 0.96 2.56 0.03
CA ALA A 318 0.44 1.19 0.00
C ALA A 318 0.23 0.71 1.44
N TYR A 319 -0.84 -0.04 1.71
CA TYR A 319 -1.14 -0.54 3.05
C TYR A 319 -1.18 -2.06 3.09
N THR A 320 -0.93 -2.62 4.26
CA THR A 320 -1.14 -4.04 4.55
C THR A 320 -1.86 -4.19 5.89
N SER A 321 -2.91 -5.01 5.96
CA SER A 321 -3.54 -5.39 7.23
C SER A 321 -2.84 -6.57 7.91
N LYS A 322 -1.88 -7.21 7.22
CA LYS A 322 -1.06 -8.28 7.80
C LYS A 322 -0.25 -7.72 8.97
N VAL A 323 -0.36 -8.40 10.12
CA VAL A 323 0.55 -8.17 11.25
C VAL A 323 1.97 -8.37 10.73
N ARG A 324 2.79 -7.33 10.79
CA ARG A 324 4.21 -7.46 10.44
C ARG A 324 4.85 -8.38 11.46
N PRO A 325 5.54 -9.45 11.03
CA PRO A 325 6.20 -10.33 11.96
C PRO A 325 7.08 -9.57 12.93
N GLN A 326 6.87 -9.80 14.23
CA GLN A 326 7.83 -9.35 15.23
C GLN A 326 9.08 -10.25 15.16
N TRP A 327 10.25 -9.63 15.14
CA TRP A 327 11.52 -10.33 15.27
C TRP A 327 11.82 -10.58 16.75
N ILE A 328 11.95 -11.83 17.15
CA ILE A 328 12.30 -12.20 18.52
C ILE A 328 13.69 -12.81 18.51
N GLU A 329 14.60 -12.14 19.19
CA GLU A 329 15.99 -12.54 19.28
C GLU A 329 16.25 -13.12 20.68
N ILE A 330 16.51 -14.43 20.74
CA ILE A 330 16.83 -15.12 21.98
C ILE A 330 18.35 -15.24 22.13
N GLN A 331 18.91 -14.60 23.14
CA GLN A 331 20.36 -14.52 23.37
C GLN A 331 20.76 -15.07 24.75
N PRO A 332 21.94 -15.71 24.89
CA PRO A 332 22.45 -16.10 26.20
C PRO A 332 22.75 -14.88 27.09
N VAL A 333 22.77 -15.07 28.41
CA VAL A 333 23.02 -14.03 29.45
C VAL A 333 24.42 -13.40 29.39
N LEU A 334 25.26 -13.82 28.45
CA LEU A 334 26.64 -13.39 28.40
C LEU A 334 26.75 -12.07 27.66
N ASN A 335 27.14 -11.01 28.38
CA ASN A 335 27.50 -9.70 27.85
C ASN A 335 28.78 -9.78 26.99
N SER A 336 28.66 -10.47 25.87
CA SER A 336 29.72 -10.68 24.89
C SER A 336 29.66 -9.55 23.85
N ALA A 337 30.82 -9.20 23.28
CA ALA A 337 30.89 -8.24 22.18
C ALA A 337 29.94 -8.59 21.01
N PHE A 338 29.61 -9.88 20.86
CA PHE A 338 28.68 -10.39 19.88
C PHE A 338 27.21 -10.04 20.17
N CYS A 339 26.72 -10.27 21.40
CA CYS A 339 25.34 -9.92 21.78
C CYS A 339 25.11 -8.42 21.55
N ASN A 340 26.08 -7.60 21.94
CA ASN A 340 26.07 -6.15 21.70
C ASN A 340 26.03 -5.78 20.20
N ALA A 341 26.68 -6.57 19.33
CA ALA A 341 26.65 -6.36 17.89
C ALA A 341 25.28 -6.69 17.28
N VAL A 342 24.65 -7.80 17.69
CA VAL A 342 23.31 -8.18 17.24
C VAL A 342 22.26 -7.18 17.75
N GLU A 343 22.36 -6.76 19.02
CA GLU A 343 21.51 -5.71 19.57
C GLU A 343 21.65 -4.41 18.76
N SER A 344 22.90 -3.98 18.49
CA SER A 344 23.16 -2.79 17.68
C SER A 344 22.59 -2.91 16.26
N LEU A 345 22.71 -4.09 15.64
CA LEU A 345 22.15 -4.38 14.33
C LEU A 345 20.61 -4.28 14.34
N LEU A 346 19.95 -4.88 15.33
CA LEU A 346 18.50 -4.81 15.51
C LEU A 346 18.02 -3.38 15.74
N HIS A 347 18.69 -2.64 16.64
CA HIS A 347 18.42 -1.22 16.90
C HIS A 347 18.53 -0.36 15.64
N GLN A 348 19.53 -0.61 14.79
CA GLN A 348 19.73 0.14 13.54
C GLN A 348 18.82 -0.33 12.42
N SER A 349 18.26 -1.53 12.51
CA SER A 349 17.45 -2.09 11.42
C SER A 349 16.14 -1.33 11.25
N GLY A 350 15.48 -1.00 12.36
CA GLY A 350 14.10 -0.48 12.41
C GLY A 350 13.03 -1.57 12.53
N LEU A 351 13.41 -2.85 12.59
CA LEU A 351 12.46 -3.96 12.73
C LEU A 351 11.63 -3.78 14.00
N ASN A 352 10.37 -4.22 13.97
CA ASN A 352 9.67 -4.47 15.22
C ASN A 352 10.33 -5.70 15.85
N TYR A 353 11.17 -5.50 16.87
CA TYR A 353 11.89 -6.60 17.50
C TYR A 353 11.76 -6.61 19.03
N ARG A 354 12.03 -7.78 19.61
CA ARG A 354 12.13 -8.02 21.05
C ARG A 354 13.37 -8.88 21.34
N LEU A 355 14.13 -8.48 22.34
CA LEU A 355 15.27 -9.25 22.87
C LEU A 355 14.83 -10.05 24.09
N ILE A 356 15.24 -11.30 24.18
CA ILE A 356 14.91 -12.22 25.29
C ILE A 356 16.18 -12.95 25.72
N SER A 357 16.39 -13.06 27.03
CA SER A 357 17.57 -13.75 27.57
C SER A 357 17.32 -15.26 27.74
N CYS A 358 18.30 -16.11 27.42
CA CYS A 358 18.19 -17.55 27.66
C CYS A 358 18.03 -17.90 29.14
N SER A 359 18.46 -17.05 30.10
CA SER A 359 18.16 -17.32 31.52
C SER A 359 16.67 -17.26 31.84
N GLU A 360 15.92 -16.42 31.14
CA GLU A 360 14.46 -16.31 31.27
C GLU A 360 13.81 -17.60 30.73
N ILE A 361 14.42 -18.20 29.72
CA ILE A 361 13.99 -19.48 29.12
C ILE A 361 14.37 -20.69 29.98
N ASP A 362 15.52 -20.70 30.66
CA ASP A 362 15.88 -21.85 31.51
C ASP A 362 15.29 -21.78 32.93
N SER A 363 14.94 -20.58 33.42
CA SER A 363 14.32 -20.38 34.75
C SER A 363 12.79 -20.41 34.73
N ASP A 364 12.16 -19.92 33.66
CA ASP A 364 10.71 -19.88 33.51
C ASP A 364 10.29 -19.85 32.03
N ILE A 365 10.57 -20.97 31.34
CA ILE A 365 10.29 -21.09 29.91
C ILE A 365 8.83 -20.84 29.56
N GLU A 366 7.92 -21.29 30.43
CA GLU A 366 6.50 -21.20 30.15
C GLU A 366 6.01 -19.76 30.25
N SER A 367 6.40 -19.00 31.27
CA SER A 367 5.98 -17.59 31.36
C SER A 367 6.62 -16.72 30.29
N THR A 368 7.89 -16.99 29.94
CA THR A 368 8.62 -16.25 28.91
C THR A 368 8.02 -16.50 27.52
N LEU A 369 7.78 -17.77 27.16
CA LEU A 369 7.12 -18.12 25.90
C LEU A 369 5.64 -17.69 25.87
N GLN A 370 4.95 -17.70 27.02
CA GLN A 370 3.60 -17.15 27.13
C GLN A 370 3.58 -15.64 26.85
N SER A 371 4.54 -14.90 27.41
CA SER A 371 4.69 -13.47 27.16
C SER A 371 5.07 -13.14 25.70
N ILE A 372 5.73 -14.07 25.00
CA ILE A 372 5.98 -13.98 23.55
C ILE A 372 4.68 -14.18 22.77
N ILE A 373 3.90 -15.21 23.13
CA ILE A 373 2.68 -15.60 22.42
C ILE A 373 1.53 -14.59 22.60
N ASP A 374 1.48 -13.93 23.76
CA ASP A 374 0.42 -12.98 24.11
C ASP A 374 0.68 -11.55 23.62
N SER A 375 1.91 -11.24 23.17
CA SER A 375 2.30 -9.97 22.53
C SER A 375 2.10 -10.01 21.03
#